data_AF-A0A5P1EZ76-F1
#
_entry.id   AF-A0A5P1EZ76-F1
#
_cell.length_a   1.000
_cell.length_b   1.000
_cell.length_c   1.000
_cell.angle_alpha   90.00
_cell.angle_beta   90.00
_cell.angle_gamma   90.00
#
_symmetry.space_group_name_H-M   'P 1'
#
loop_
_entity.id
_entity.type
_entity.pdbx_description
1 polymer ?
#
loop_
_entity_poly.entity_id
_entity_poly.type
_entity_poly.pdbx_seq_one_letter_code
_entity_poly.pdbx_strand_id
1 'polypeptide(L)'
;MIAPNRKIASLLLQRLLFFFPPPPDTELNSYVLGDKSILHEAGVESVKDIEALQPPPEIKDKLPQRSAGDLSYFICTRSGRGPTVLSEEEHSLISSETGLPK
;
A
#
# COMPACT_ATOMS: atom_id res chain seq x y z
N MET A 1 -10.32 3.69 -5.14
CA MET A 1 -11.24 2.73 -4.47
C MET A 1 -11.29 3.06 -2.99
N ILE A 2 -12.46 2.97 -2.36
CA ILE A 2 -12.62 3.23 -0.93
C ILE A 2 -13.27 1.99 -0.32
N ALA A 3 -12.56 1.32 0.56
CA ALA A 3 -13.12 0.20 1.31
C ALA A 3 -13.93 0.74 2.51
N PRO A 4 -15.16 0.27 2.73
CA PRO A 4 -16.05 0.80 3.78
C PRO A 4 -15.60 0.44 5.20
N ASN A 5 -14.81 -0.63 5.34
CA ASN A 5 -14.24 -1.04 6.60
C ASN A 5 -12.92 -1.79 6.38
N ARG A 6 -12.21 -2.03 7.49
CA ARG A 6 -10.88 -2.64 7.49
C ARG A 6 -10.86 -4.08 6.96
N LYS A 7 -11.88 -4.88 7.26
CA LYS A 7 -12.01 -6.26 6.76
C LYS A 7 -12.16 -6.31 5.24
N ILE A 8 -12.98 -5.42 4.69
CA ILE A 8 -13.14 -5.31 3.22
C ILE A 8 -11.87 -4.75 2.59
N ALA A 9 -11.16 -3.86 3.28
CA ALA A 9 -9.90 -3.33 2.82
C ALA A 9 -8.81 -4.41 2.70
N SER A 10 -8.70 -5.33 3.67
CA SER A 10 -7.73 -6.45 3.58
C SER A 10 -8.07 -7.42 2.44
N LEU A 11 -9.34 -7.77 2.28
CA LEU A 11 -9.81 -8.61 1.17
C LEU A 11 -9.63 -7.92 -0.20
N LEU A 12 -9.84 -6.60 -0.28
CA LEU A 12 -9.60 -5.83 -1.49
C LEU A 12 -8.10 -5.81 -1.81
N LEU A 13 -7.25 -5.59 -0.81
CA LEU A 13 -5.80 -5.59 -0.99
C LEU A 13 -5.28 -6.95 -1.46
N GLN A 14 -5.74 -8.07 -0.88
CA GLN A 14 -5.41 -9.41 -1.38
C GLN A 14 -5.74 -9.58 -2.87
N ARG A 15 -6.95 -9.18 -3.28
CA ARG A 15 -7.36 -9.25 -4.69
C ARG A 15 -6.44 -8.40 -5.56
N LEU A 16 -6.16 -7.16 -5.15
CA LEU A 16 -5.31 -6.26 -5.92
C LEU A 16 -3.88 -6.77 -6.04
N LEU A 17 -3.30 -7.32 -4.97
CA LEU A 17 -1.97 -7.92 -5.00
C LEU A 17 -1.93 -9.18 -5.87
N PHE A 18 -3.01 -9.96 -5.94
CA PHE A 18 -3.11 -11.08 -6.86
C PHE A 18 -3.09 -10.63 -8.33
N PHE A 19 -3.81 -9.57 -8.68
CA PHE A 19 -3.86 -9.05 -10.05
C PHE A 19 -2.62 -8.27 -10.45
N PHE A 20 -2.08 -7.49 -9.52
CA PHE A 20 -0.94 -6.58 -9.69
C PHE A 20 0.16 -6.96 -8.70
N PRO A 21 0.82 -8.11 -8.90
CA PRO A 21 1.95 -8.45 -8.07
C PRO A 21 3.10 -7.45 -8.29
N PRO A 22 3.94 -7.24 -7.27
CA PRO A 22 5.13 -6.41 -7.43
C PRO A 22 6.06 -6.99 -8.50
N PRO A 23 6.88 -6.15 -9.18
CA PRO A 23 7.96 -6.63 -10.03
C PRO A 23 8.93 -7.54 -9.25
N PRO A 24 9.65 -8.45 -9.95
CA PRO A 24 10.76 -9.17 -9.33
C PRO A 24 11.75 -8.19 -8.71
N ASP A 25 12.34 -8.57 -7.57
CA ASP A 25 13.27 -7.77 -6.76
C ASP A 25 12.68 -6.56 -6.02
N THR A 26 11.36 -6.37 -6.03
CA THR A 26 10.72 -5.29 -5.25
C THR A 26 10.41 -5.73 -3.82
N GLU A 27 10.85 -4.94 -2.83
CA GLU A 27 10.49 -5.18 -1.44
C GLU A 27 9.00 -4.86 -1.17
N LEU A 28 8.34 -5.72 -0.41
CA LEU A 28 6.93 -5.51 -0.03
C LEU A 28 6.73 -4.18 0.73
N ASN A 29 7.74 -3.78 1.51
CA ASN A 29 7.73 -2.54 2.30
C ASN A 29 7.78 -1.26 1.47
N SER A 30 8.34 -1.31 0.26
CA SER A 30 8.31 -0.20 -0.70
C SER A 30 7.09 -0.26 -1.61
N TYR A 31 6.54 -1.46 -1.83
CA TYR A 31 5.36 -1.66 -2.67
C TYR A 31 4.06 -1.29 -1.96
N VAL A 32 3.97 -1.43 -0.64
CA VAL A 32 2.78 -1.06 0.15
C VAL A 32 3.17 -0.07 1.26
N LEU A 33 2.70 1.16 1.11
CA LEU A 33 2.99 2.30 1.96
C LEU A 33 1.81 2.67 2.86
N GLY A 34 2.08 3.41 3.94
CA GLY A 34 1.08 3.87 4.90
C GLY A 34 0.77 2.83 5.98
N ASP A 35 -0.49 2.47 6.13
CA ASP A 35 -0.94 1.51 7.15
C ASP A 35 -0.57 0.06 6.76
N LYS A 36 0.66 -0.35 7.09
CA LYS A 36 1.21 -1.69 6.79
C LYS A 36 0.53 -2.81 7.58
N SER A 37 -0.13 -2.51 8.70
CA SER A 37 -0.78 -3.53 9.53
C SER A 37 -1.92 -4.26 8.81
N ILE A 38 -2.45 -3.67 7.73
CA ILE A 38 -3.46 -4.30 6.86
C ILE A 38 -2.91 -5.50 6.07
N LEU A 39 -1.59 -5.58 5.84
CA LEU A 39 -0.95 -6.71 5.14
C LEU A 39 -1.04 -7.99 5.97
N HIS A 40 -0.80 -7.88 7.28
CA HIS A 40 -0.94 -9.01 8.19
C HIS A 40 -2.40 -9.50 8.25
N GLU A 41 -3.38 -8.60 8.21
CA GLU A 41 -4.79 -8.97 8.13
C GLU A 41 -5.20 -9.57 6.78
N ALA A 42 -4.42 -9.27 5.74
CA ALA A 42 -4.49 -9.91 4.44
C ALA A 42 -3.68 -11.22 4.40
N GLY A 43 -3.05 -11.66 5.49
CA GLY A 43 -2.24 -12.89 5.51
C GLY A 43 -1.07 -12.84 4.53
N VAL A 44 -0.57 -11.65 4.20
CA VAL A 44 0.58 -11.43 3.33
C VAL A 44 1.72 -10.89 4.19
N GLU A 45 2.72 -11.73 4.44
CA GLU A 45 3.93 -11.34 5.19
C GLU A 45 5.11 -11.10 4.25
N SER A 46 5.12 -11.76 3.10
CA SER A 46 6.19 -11.75 2.11
C SER A 46 5.67 -11.70 0.69
N VAL A 47 6.56 -11.35 -0.26
CA VAL A 47 6.25 -11.36 -1.70
C VAL A 47 5.84 -12.76 -2.19
N LYS A 48 6.39 -13.82 -1.55
CA LYS A 48 6.04 -15.21 -1.87
C LYS A 48 4.58 -15.52 -1.56
N ASP A 49 4.03 -14.90 -0.51
CA ASP A 49 2.63 -15.09 -0.14
C ASP A 49 1.71 -14.49 -1.21
N ILE A 50 2.11 -13.38 -1.84
CA ILE A 50 1.39 -12.77 -2.98
C ILE A 50 1.36 -13.72 -4.17
N GLU A 51 2.48 -14.36 -4.49
CA GLU A 51 2.55 -15.32 -5.58
C GLU A 51 1.65 -16.54 -5.33
N ALA A 52 1.63 -17.01 -4.08
CA ALA A 52 0.82 -18.12 -3.59
C ALA A 52 -0.65 -17.78 -3.33
N LEU A 53 -1.07 -16.51 -3.47
CA LEU A 53 -2.47 -16.10 -3.29
C LEU A 53 -3.37 -16.88 -4.26
N GLN A 54 -4.44 -17.44 -3.71
CA GLN A 54 -5.46 -18.10 -4.50
C GLN A 54 -6.25 -17.10 -5.35
N PRO A 55 -6.72 -17.52 -6.53
CA PRO A 55 -7.56 -16.68 -7.36
C PRO A 55 -8.84 -16.27 -6.61
N PRO A 56 -9.22 -14.98 -6.70
CA PRO A 56 -10.48 -14.51 -6.13
C PRO A 56 -11.70 -15.30 -6.63
N PRO A 57 -12.70 -15.58 -5.77
CA PRO A 57 -13.85 -16.43 -6.10
C PRO A 57 -14.76 -15.86 -7.19
N GLU A 58 -14.60 -14.59 -7.55
CA GLU A 58 -15.31 -13.94 -8.64
C GLU A 58 -14.84 -14.43 -10.03
N ILE A 59 -13.70 -15.11 -10.12
CA ILE A 59 -13.13 -15.65 -11.36
C ILE A 59 -13.69 -17.05 -11.60
N LYS A 60 -14.66 -17.18 -12.52
CA LYS A 60 -15.35 -18.45 -12.77
C LYS A 60 -14.73 -19.35 -13.85
N ASP A 61 -14.00 -18.82 -14.84
CA ASP A 61 -13.63 -19.67 -16.01
C ASP A 61 -12.28 -19.35 -16.69
N LYS A 62 -11.65 -18.21 -16.43
CA LYS A 62 -10.33 -17.87 -17.02
C LYS A 62 -9.47 -17.17 -15.99
N LEU A 63 -8.32 -17.75 -15.65
CA LEU A 63 -7.35 -17.08 -14.79
C LEU A 63 -6.89 -15.80 -15.51
N PRO A 64 -7.19 -14.61 -14.98
CA PRO A 64 -6.79 -13.35 -15.60
C PRO A 64 -5.26 -13.28 -15.59
N GLN A 65 -4.69 -12.72 -16.66
CA GLN A 65 -3.26 -12.49 -16.74
C GLN A 65 -2.86 -11.53 -15.60
N ARG A 66 -1.90 -11.95 -14.77
CA ARG A 66 -1.33 -11.08 -13.74
C ARG A 66 -0.49 -10.01 -14.43
N SER A 67 -0.73 -8.76 -14.05
CA SER A 67 -0.06 -7.56 -14.57
C SER A 67 1.05 -7.15 -13.60
N ALA A 68 2.15 -7.91 -13.60
CA ALA A 68 3.30 -7.57 -12.76
C ALA A 68 3.94 -6.26 -13.24
N GLY A 69 4.07 -5.27 -12.34
CA GLY A 69 4.73 -4.00 -12.63
C GLY A 69 3.88 -2.91 -13.32
N ASP A 70 2.60 -3.18 -13.62
CA ASP A 70 1.67 -2.15 -14.09
C ASP A 70 1.36 -1.10 -13.01
N LEU A 71 1.56 -1.46 -11.74
CA LEU A 71 1.46 -0.56 -10.59
C LEU A 71 2.83 -0.38 -9.95
N SER A 72 3.14 0.87 -9.55
CA SER A 72 4.39 1.20 -8.88
C SER A 72 4.36 0.89 -7.38
N TYR A 73 3.25 1.22 -6.71
CA TYR A 73 3.02 0.96 -5.29
C TYR A 73 1.55 1.20 -4.91
N PHE A 74 1.17 0.73 -3.72
CA PHE A 74 -0.09 1.02 -3.04
C PHE A 74 0.14 1.94 -1.85
N ILE A 75 -0.78 2.88 -1.61
CA ILE A 75 -0.85 3.63 -0.35
C ILE A 75 -2.15 3.25 0.36
N CYS A 76 -2.01 2.64 1.55
CA CYS A 76 -3.13 2.38 2.45
C CYS A 76 -3.22 3.50 3.49
N THR A 77 -4.28 4.29 3.44
CA THR A 77 -4.50 5.40 4.38
C THR A 77 -5.93 5.41 4.91
N ARG A 78 -6.19 6.25 5.93
CA ARG A 78 -7.48 6.42 6.58
C ARG A 78 -7.89 7.90 6.53
N SER A 79 -9.17 8.17 6.77
CA SER A 79 -9.67 9.56 6.86
C SER A 79 -8.88 10.36 7.89
N GLY A 80 -8.30 11.47 7.43
CA GLY A 80 -7.42 12.32 8.24
C GLY A 80 -8.19 13.32 9.12
N ARG A 81 -7.45 14.01 10.00
CA ARG A 81 -8.00 15.00 10.96
C ARG A 81 -7.94 16.45 10.46
N GLY A 82 -7.42 16.68 9.24
CA GLY A 82 -7.19 18.02 8.68
C GLY A 82 -5.76 18.54 8.93
N PRO A 83 -5.49 19.83 8.62
CA PRO A 83 -4.17 20.42 8.81
C PRO A 83 -3.85 20.62 10.29
N THR A 84 -2.57 20.57 10.64
CA THR A 84 -2.06 20.82 12.00
C THR A 84 -0.78 21.65 11.90
N VAL A 85 -0.63 22.62 12.79
CA VAL A 85 0.60 23.43 12.87
C VAL A 85 1.66 22.61 13.61
N LEU A 86 2.81 22.43 12.98
CA LEU A 86 4.00 21.86 13.62
C LEU A 86 4.86 23.02 14.10
N SER A 87 4.88 23.25 15.40
CA SER A 87 5.60 24.39 16.00
C SER A 87 7.10 24.14 16.23
N GLU A 88 7.54 22.88 16.07
CA GLU A 88 8.92 22.46 16.33
C GLU A 88 9.82 22.79 15.15
N GLU A 89 10.99 23.37 15.43
CA GLU A 89 11.93 23.80 14.38
C GLU A 89 12.54 22.63 13.60
N GLU A 90 12.59 21.43 14.20
CA GLU A 90 12.99 20.18 13.52
C GLU A 90 12.09 19.83 12.34
N HIS A 91 10.83 20.27 12.37
CA HIS A 91 9.86 20.06 11.31
C HIS A 91 9.81 21.23 10.31
N SER A 92 10.58 22.30 10.53
CA SER A 92 10.74 23.38 9.55
C SER A 92 11.56 22.89 8.37
N LEU A 93 11.00 23.04 7.17
CA LEU A 93 11.71 22.77 5.91
C LEU A 93 12.69 23.89 5.53
N ILE A 94 12.68 25.00 6.25
CA ILE A 94 13.50 26.18 5.98
C ILE A 94 14.44 26.43 7.16
N SER A 95 15.72 26.66 6.84
CA SER A 95 16.74 27.07 7.81
C SER A 95 16.40 28.45 8.37
N SER A 96 16.36 28.59 9.69
CA SER A 96 16.10 29.86 10.38
C SER A 96 17.22 30.89 10.17
N GLU A 97 18.44 30.44 9.91
CA GLU A 97 19.61 31.30 9.70
C GLU A 97 19.72 31.84 8.27
N THR A 98 19.48 30.97 7.28
CA THR A 98 19.72 31.30 5.87
C THR A 98 18.45 31.59 5.07
N GLY A 99 17.28 31.18 5.58
CA GLY A 99 16.03 31.26 4.85
C GLY A 99 15.94 30.32 3.63
N LEU A 100 16.91 29.41 3.47
CA LEU A 100 16.97 28.42 2.40
C LEU A 100 16.42 27.06 2.86
N PRO A 101 16.08 26.16 1.93
CA PRO A 101 15.74 24.78 2.28
C PRO A 101 16.81 24.18 3.20
N LYS A 102 16.37 23.57 4.31
CA LYS A 102 17.26 22.81 5.18
C LYS A 102 17.88 21.62 4.45
#